data_AF-A9QMC3-F1
#
_entry.id   AF-A9QMC3-F1
#
_cell.length_a   1.000
_cell.length_b   1.000
_cell.length_c   1.000
_cell.angle_alpha   90.00
_cell.angle_beta   90.00
_cell.angle_gamma   90.00
#
_symmetry.space_group_name_H-M   'P 1'
#
loop_
_entity.id
_entity.type
_entity.pdbx_description
1 polymer ?
#
loop_
_entity_poly.entity_id
_entity_poly.type
_entity_poly.pdbx_seq_one_letter_code
_entity_poly.pdbx_strand_id
1 'polypeptide(L)'
;YRPWNLGDLLCKLFQFVSESCTYATVLTITALSVERYFAICFPLRAKVVITKGRVKLVILVIWAVAFCSAGPIFVLVGVEHENGTDPRDTNECRATEFAVRSGLLTVMVWVSSVFFFLPVFCLTVLYSLIGRKLWRRRRGEAAVGASLRDQNHKQTVKML
;
A
#
# COMPACT_ATOMS: atom_id res chain seq x y z
N TYR A 1 -15.40 -10.30 17.43
CA TYR A 1 -16.74 -10.64 17.97
C TYR A 1 -16.59 -11.89 18.80
N ARG A 2 -17.07 -11.87 20.05
CA ARG A 2 -17.13 -13.04 20.92
C ARG A 2 -18.60 -13.29 21.27
N PRO A 3 -19.10 -14.53 21.17
CA PRO A 3 -18.44 -15.74 20.66
C PRO A 3 -18.44 -15.84 19.12
N TRP A 4 -17.46 -16.53 18.54
CA TRP A 4 -17.39 -16.88 17.11
C TRP A 4 -18.01 -18.27 16.86
N ASN A 5 -19.30 -18.30 16.51
CA ASN A 5 -20.03 -19.56 16.30
C ASN A 5 -20.29 -19.90 14.83
N LEU A 6 -19.67 -19.16 13.90
CA LEU A 6 -19.80 -19.37 12.45
C LEU A 6 -18.93 -20.53 11.93
N GLY A 7 -18.11 -21.13 12.78
CA GLY A 7 -17.23 -22.25 12.44
C GLY A 7 -15.84 -21.83 11.97
N ASP A 8 -14.94 -22.81 11.93
CA ASP A 8 -13.50 -22.62 11.69
C ASP A 8 -13.18 -22.13 10.27
N LEU A 9 -13.87 -22.68 9.26
CA LEU A 9 -13.68 -22.28 7.86
C LEU A 9 -14.00 -20.79 7.65
N LEU A 10 -15.11 -20.32 8.22
CA LEU A 10 -15.52 -18.91 8.10
C LEU A 10 -14.57 -17.98 8.86
N CYS A 11 -14.01 -18.40 10.00
CA CYS A 11 -13.00 -17.65 10.73
C CYS A 11 -11.74 -17.43 9.86
N LYS A 12 -11.23 -18.52 9.29
CA LYS A 12 -10.07 -18.49 8.39
C LYS A 12 -10.31 -17.65 7.14
N LEU A 13 -11.45 -17.85 6.47
CA LEU A 13 -11.81 -17.08 5.28
C LEU A 13 -11.98 -15.59 5.57
N PHE A 14 -12.65 -15.24 6.68
CA PHE A 14 -12.83 -13.85 7.07
C PHE A 14 -11.49 -13.15 7.29
N GLN A 15 -10.59 -13.78 8.05
CA GLN A 15 -9.26 -13.20 8.30
C GLN A 15 -8.41 -13.15 7.02
N PHE A 16 -8.45 -14.19 6.19
CA PHE A 16 -7.75 -14.24 4.91
C PHE A 16 -8.19 -13.11 3.97
N VAL A 17 -9.49 -12.89 3.82
CA VAL A 17 -10.03 -11.83 2.97
C VAL A 17 -9.67 -10.45 3.53
N SER A 18 -9.78 -10.26 4.85
CA SER A 18 -9.41 -9.00 5.51
C SER A 18 -7.95 -8.63 5.26
N GLU A 19 -7.03 -9.56 5.47
CA GLU A 19 -5.59 -9.37 5.22
C GLU A 19 -5.30 -9.15 3.73
N SER A 20 -5.88 -9.97 2.86
CA SER A 20 -5.72 -9.83 1.40
C SER A 20 -6.17 -8.46 0.90
N CYS A 21 -7.32 -7.96 1.38
CA CYS A 21 -7.84 -6.65 1.02
C CYS A 21 -6.92 -5.53 1.52
N THR A 22 -6.37 -5.66 2.72
CA THR A 22 -5.38 -4.71 3.27
C THR A 22 -4.15 -4.63 2.37
N TYR A 23 -3.53 -5.77 2.03
CA TYR A 23 -2.35 -5.81 1.16
C TYR A 23 -2.64 -5.30 -0.26
N ALA A 24 -3.76 -5.72 -0.86
CA ALA A 24 -4.17 -5.26 -2.18
C ALA A 24 -4.38 -3.73 -2.19
N THR A 25 -4.96 -3.16 -1.14
CA THR A 25 -5.17 -1.72 -1.00
C THR A 25 -3.84 -0.97 -0.95
N VAL A 26 -2.90 -1.40 -0.11
CA VAL A 26 -1.57 -0.76 0.03
C VAL A 26 -0.78 -0.82 -1.29
N LEU A 27 -0.76 -1.98 -1.95
CA LEU A 27 -0.09 -2.16 -3.23
C LEU A 27 -0.74 -1.32 -4.34
N THR A 28 -2.07 -1.24 -4.36
CA THR A 28 -2.82 -0.41 -5.32
C THR A 28 -2.52 1.07 -5.13
N ILE A 29 -2.51 1.57 -3.89
CA ILE A 29 -2.11 2.95 -3.58
C ILE A 29 -0.69 3.20 -4.06
N THR A 30 0.24 2.27 -3.80
CA THR A 30 1.63 2.38 -4.25
C THR A 30 1.73 2.45 -5.77
N ALA A 31 1.02 1.58 -6.48
CA ALA A 31 0.97 1.60 -7.95
C ALA A 31 0.40 2.92 -8.49
N LEU A 32 -0.65 3.45 -7.87
CA LEU A 32 -1.23 4.75 -8.23
C LEU A 32 -0.22 5.90 -7.98
N SER A 33 0.51 5.87 -6.87
CA SER A 33 1.57 6.85 -6.58
C SER A 33 2.70 6.79 -7.61
N VAL A 34 3.11 5.59 -8.04
CA VAL A 34 4.08 5.39 -9.13
C VAL A 34 3.55 5.97 -10.44
N GLU A 35 2.29 5.68 -10.79
CA GLU A 35 1.65 6.24 -11.98
C GLU A 35 1.71 7.78 -11.98
N ARG A 36 1.30 8.39 -10.86
CA ARG A 36 1.35 9.85 -10.66
C ARG A 36 2.77 10.38 -10.74
N TYR A 37 3.74 9.69 -10.16
CA TYR A 37 5.15 10.04 -10.27
C TYR A 37 5.63 10.07 -11.72
N PHE A 38 5.35 9.03 -12.50
CA PHE A 38 5.71 8.98 -13.92
C PHE A 38 5.00 10.06 -14.74
N ALA A 39 3.71 10.28 -14.51
CA ALA A 39 2.94 11.32 -15.20
C ALA A 39 3.51 12.73 -14.96
N ILE A 40 3.87 13.05 -13.70
CA ILE A 40 4.44 14.36 -13.34
C ILE A 40 5.88 14.48 -13.86
N CYS A 41 6.68 13.42 -13.70
CA CYS A 41 8.12 13.50 -13.95
C CYS A 41 8.51 13.36 -15.42
N PHE A 42 7.79 12.50 -16.15
CA PHE A 42 8.13 12.07 -17.50
C PHE A 42 6.85 11.96 -18.36
N PRO A 43 6.20 13.09 -18.70
CA PRO A 43 4.90 13.10 -19.39
C PRO A 43 4.91 12.31 -20.72
N LEU A 44 6.04 12.32 -21.44
CA LEU A 44 6.20 11.55 -22.69
C LEU A 44 6.32 10.03 -22.45
N ARG A 45 7.03 9.60 -21.39
CA ARG A 45 7.11 8.17 -21.04
C ARG A 45 5.83 7.66 -20.40
N ALA A 46 5.11 8.50 -19.65
CA ALA A 46 3.84 8.14 -19.03
C ALA A 46 2.82 7.66 -20.08
N LYS A 47 2.74 8.34 -21.23
CA LYS A 47 1.84 7.97 -22.34
C LYS A 47 2.16 6.61 -22.98
N VAL A 48 3.43 6.19 -22.93
CA VAL A 48 3.90 4.90 -23.49
C VAL A 48 3.87 3.78 -22.46
N VAL A 49 4.10 4.08 -21.20
CA VAL A 49 4.17 3.10 -20.11
C VAL A 49 2.77 2.75 -19.58
N ILE A 50 1.90 3.74 -19.42
CA ILE A 50 0.54 3.59 -18.86
C ILE A 50 -0.42 3.21 -19.99
N THR A 51 -0.49 1.91 -20.30
CA THR A 51 -1.48 1.35 -21.24
C THR A 51 -2.54 0.54 -20.48
N LYS A 52 -3.78 0.53 -20.98
CA LYS A 52 -4.89 -0.22 -20.34
C LYS A 52 -4.54 -1.69 -20.09
N GLY A 53 -3.82 -2.33 -21.01
CA GLY A 53 -3.38 -3.72 -20.86
C GLY A 53 -2.37 -3.90 -19.72
N ARG A 54 -1.37 -3.02 -19.62
CA ARG A 54 -0.39 -3.07 -18.53
C ARG A 54 -1.01 -2.76 -17.17
N VAL A 55 -1.95 -1.83 -17.09
CA VAL A 55 -2.69 -1.54 -15.85
C VAL A 55 -3.48 -2.76 -15.39
N LYS A 56 -4.19 -3.45 -16.29
CA LYS A 56 -4.88 -4.71 -15.95
C LYS A 56 -3.92 -5.78 -15.45
N LEU A 57 -2.76 -5.94 -16.11
CA LEU A 57 -1.73 -6.88 -15.68
C LEU A 57 -1.21 -6.54 -14.27
N VAL A 58 -0.93 -5.26 -13.99
CA VAL A 58 -0.50 -4.80 -12.67
C VAL A 58 -1.54 -5.11 -11.60
N ILE A 59 -2.83 -4.84 -11.86
CA ILE A 59 -3.91 -5.17 -10.93
C ILE A 59 -3.97 -6.68 -10.65
N LEU A 60 -3.86 -7.51 -11.70
CA LEU A 60 -3.84 -8.97 -11.54
C LEU A 60 -2.65 -9.43 -10.69
N VAL A 61 -1.46 -8.88 -10.91
CA VAL A 61 -0.26 -9.18 -10.12
C VAL A 61 -0.45 -8.74 -8.67
N ILE A 62 -1.02 -7.55 -8.43
CA ILE A 62 -1.28 -7.06 -7.07
C ILE A 62 -2.18 -8.02 -6.29
N TRP A 63 -3.30 -8.45 -6.89
CA TRP A 63 -4.22 -9.39 -6.25
C TRP A 63 -3.59 -10.76 -6.03
N ALA A 64 -2.83 -11.27 -7.00
CA ALA A 64 -2.11 -12.54 -6.85
C ALA A 64 -1.12 -12.47 -5.68
N VAL A 65 -0.32 -11.41 -5.60
CA VAL A 65 0.62 -11.18 -4.50
C VAL A 65 -0.11 -11.06 -3.17
N ALA A 66 -1.22 -10.31 -3.12
CA ALA A 66 -2.04 -10.17 -1.91
C ALA A 66 -2.55 -11.52 -1.41
N PHE A 67 -3.16 -12.34 -2.27
CA PHE A 67 -3.64 -13.67 -1.91
C PHE A 67 -2.51 -14.62 -1.49
N CYS A 68 -1.39 -14.63 -2.21
CA CYS A 68 -0.23 -15.44 -1.82
C CYS A 68 0.32 -15.04 -0.45
N SER A 69 0.41 -13.74 -0.17
CA SER A 69 0.90 -13.22 1.10
C SER A 69 -0.04 -13.48 2.27
N ALA A 70 -1.36 -13.52 2.03
CA ALA A 70 -2.36 -13.86 3.05
C ALA A 70 -2.54 -15.37 3.25
N GLY A 71 -2.06 -16.22 2.33
CA GLY A 71 -2.19 -17.68 2.40
C GLY A 71 -1.82 -18.32 3.76
N PRO A 72 -0.74 -17.89 4.44
CA PRO A 72 -0.38 -18.43 5.75
C PRO A 72 -1.45 -18.25 6.84
N ILE A 73 -2.36 -17.28 6.72
CA ILE A 73 -3.45 -17.05 7.68
C ILE A 73 -4.30 -18.31 7.88
N PHE A 74 -4.46 -19.15 6.85
CA PHE A 74 -5.20 -20.42 6.94
C PHE A 74 -4.60 -21.42 7.93
N VAL A 75 -3.29 -21.35 8.18
CA VAL A 75 -2.58 -22.22 9.13
C VAL A 75 -2.48 -21.55 10.50
N LEU A 76 -2.40 -20.23 10.54
CA LEU A 76 -2.18 -19.47 11.77
C LEU A 76 -3.44 -19.32 12.61
N VAL A 77 -4.58 -19.08 11.96
CA VAL A 77 -5.83 -18.71 12.63
C VAL A 77 -6.78 -19.89 12.67
N GLY A 78 -7.47 -20.04 13.79
CA GLY A 78 -8.50 -21.06 13.98
C GLY A 78 -9.45 -20.67 15.10
N VAL A 79 -10.50 -21.47 15.24
CA VAL A 79 -11.44 -21.32 16.37
C VAL A 79 -10.93 -22.14 17.55
N GLU A 80 -10.58 -21.44 18.63
CA GLU A 80 -10.23 -22.05 19.91
C GLU A 80 -11.24 -21.62 20.98
N HIS A 81 -11.42 -22.46 22.00
CA HIS A 81 -12.28 -22.19 23.15
C HIS A 81 -11.46 -22.32 24.44
N GLU A 82 -11.96 -21.76 25.53
CA GLU A 82 -11.29 -21.85 26.83
C GLU A 82 -11.52 -23.25 27.45
N ASN A 83 -10.49 -23.84 28.05
CA ASN A 83 -10.58 -25.18 28.63
C ASN A 83 -11.52 -25.14 29.85
N GLY A 84 -12.62 -25.90 29.81
CA GLY A 84 -13.57 -26.02 30.92
C GLY A 84 -14.84 -25.17 30.79
N THR A 85 -15.04 -24.48 29.67
CA THR A 85 -16.25 -23.72 29.35
C THR A 85 -17.03 -24.31 28.19
N ASP A 86 -18.32 -23.98 28.04
CA ASP A 86 -19.09 -24.37 26.86
C ASP A 86 -18.46 -23.70 25.61
N PRO A 87 -18.11 -24.48 24.57
CA PRO A 87 -17.60 -23.93 23.31
C PRO A 87 -18.49 -22.83 22.73
N ARG A 88 -19.82 -22.92 22.89
CA ARG A 88 -20.75 -21.93 22.31
C ARG A 88 -20.62 -20.53 22.90
N ASP A 89 -20.13 -20.43 24.14
CA ASP A 89 -20.00 -19.16 24.87
C ASP A 89 -18.58 -18.57 24.77
N THR A 90 -17.59 -19.41 24.47
CA THR A 90 -16.16 -19.05 24.54
C THR A 90 -15.38 -19.27 23.24
N ASN A 91 -16.05 -19.67 22.15
CA ASN A 91 -15.40 -19.77 20.86
C ASN A 91 -14.81 -18.43 20.41
N GLU A 92 -13.54 -18.43 20.06
CA GLU A 92 -12.82 -17.27 19.58
C GLU A 92 -12.05 -17.61 18.32
N CYS A 93 -12.22 -16.77 17.29
CA CYS A 93 -11.38 -16.79 16.11
C CYS A 93 -10.05 -16.08 16.45
N ARG A 94 -8.99 -16.86 16.71
CA ARG A 94 -7.69 -16.34 17.15
C ARG A 94 -6.52 -17.11 16.54
N ALA A 95 -5.30 -16.59 16.73
CA ALA A 95 -4.09 -17.32 16.37
C ALA A 95 -3.99 -18.60 17.23
N THR A 96 -3.76 -19.73 16.58
CA THR A 96 -3.72 -21.04 17.23
C THR A 96 -2.50 -21.18 18.14
N GLU A 97 -2.62 -21.91 19.24
CA GLU A 97 -1.47 -22.20 20.12
C GLU A 97 -0.35 -22.95 19.38
N PHE A 98 -0.72 -23.79 18.40
CA PHE A 98 0.24 -24.47 17.53
C PHE A 98 1.09 -23.47 16.73
N ALA A 99 0.49 -22.41 16.17
CA ALA A 99 1.22 -21.38 15.45
C ALA A 99 2.21 -20.64 16.38
N VAL A 100 1.82 -20.41 17.64
CA VAL A 100 2.65 -19.75 18.65
C VAL A 100 3.85 -20.61 19.03
N ARG A 101 3.64 -21.90 19.27
CA ARG A 101 4.66 -22.81 19.80
C ARG A 101 5.67 -23.29 18.75
N SER A 102 5.28 -23.31 17.48
CA SER A 102 6.08 -23.92 16.40
C SER A 102 7.14 -22.99 15.77
N GLY A 103 7.28 -21.74 16.26
CA GLY A 103 8.17 -20.73 15.65
C GLY A 103 7.67 -20.20 14.29
N LEU A 104 6.52 -20.68 13.82
CA LEU A 104 5.86 -20.24 12.58
C LEU A 104 5.45 -18.77 12.66
N LEU A 105 5.09 -18.29 13.86
CA LEU A 105 4.88 -16.86 14.12
C LEU A 105 6.10 -16.01 13.79
N THR A 106 7.32 -16.47 14.07
CA THR A 106 8.52 -15.66 13.80
C THR A 106 8.70 -15.47 12.31
N VAL A 107 8.64 -16.55 11.52
CA VAL A 107 8.74 -16.47 10.05
C VAL A 107 7.64 -15.57 9.48
N MET A 108 6.43 -15.65 10.02
CA MET A 108 5.31 -14.81 9.61
C MET A 108 5.49 -13.34 9.97
N VAL A 109 5.94 -13.03 11.17
CA VAL A 109 6.27 -11.66 11.57
C VAL A 109 7.31 -11.07 10.62
N TRP A 110 8.32 -11.85 10.21
CA TRP A 110 9.29 -11.40 9.22
C TRP A 110 8.67 -11.17 7.84
N VAL A 111 7.85 -12.11 7.34
CA VAL A 111 7.16 -11.97 6.05
C VAL A 111 6.23 -10.77 6.06
N SER A 112 5.35 -10.64 7.05
CA SER A 112 4.45 -9.50 7.23
C SER A 112 5.21 -8.19 7.40
N SER A 113 6.34 -8.19 8.14
CA SER A 113 7.19 -7.01 8.28
C SER A 113 7.76 -6.57 6.93
N VAL A 114 8.30 -7.49 6.13
CA VAL A 114 8.80 -7.17 4.78
C VAL A 114 7.67 -6.61 3.91
N PHE A 115 6.50 -7.25 3.92
CA PHE A 115 5.34 -6.80 3.16
C PHE A 115 4.72 -5.49 3.66
N PHE A 116 4.98 -5.09 4.90
CA PHE A 116 4.55 -3.79 5.43
C PHE A 116 5.59 -2.69 5.17
N PHE A 117 6.86 -2.93 5.52
CA PHE A 117 7.93 -1.95 5.40
C PHE A 117 8.31 -1.67 3.96
N LEU A 118 8.28 -2.66 3.06
CA LEU A 118 8.67 -2.47 1.67
C LEU A 118 7.71 -1.52 0.93
N PRO A 119 6.37 -1.67 0.99
CA PRO A 119 5.46 -0.68 0.43
C PRO A 119 5.55 0.69 1.10
N VAL A 120 5.68 0.76 2.43
CA VAL A 120 5.84 2.05 3.15
C VAL A 120 7.11 2.77 2.70
N PHE A 121 8.24 2.06 2.60
CA PHE A 121 9.48 2.60 2.09
C PHE A 121 9.33 3.10 0.64
N CYS A 122 8.73 2.30 -0.23
CA CYS A 122 8.44 2.72 -1.61
C CYS A 122 7.58 3.99 -1.66
N LEU A 123 6.50 4.05 -0.88
CA LEU A 123 5.62 5.22 -0.80
C LEU A 123 6.39 6.45 -0.32
N THR A 124 7.14 6.37 0.78
CA THR A 124 7.89 7.50 1.33
C THR A 124 8.91 8.05 0.33
N VAL A 125 9.65 7.19 -0.37
CA VAL A 125 10.60 7.59 -1.42
C VAL A 125 9.87 8.27 -2.58
N LEU A 126 8.80 7.66 -3.09
CA LEU A 126 8.02 8.21 -4.22
C LEU A 126 7.43 9.59 -3.88
N TYR A 127 6.75 9.72 -2.74
CA TYR A 127 6.17 10.99 -2.32
C TYR A 127 7.24 12.05 -2.05
N SER A 128 8.38 11.68 -1.48
CA SER A 128 9.52 12.59 -1.29
C SER A 128 10.05 13.11 -2.63
N LEU A 129 10.18 12.25 -3.65
CA LEU A 129 10.63 12.66 -4.98
C LEU A 129 9.60 13.55 -5.70
N ILE A 130 8.30 13.24 -5.58
CA ILE A 130 7.22 14.09 -6.09
C ILE A 130 7.30 15.48 -5.45
N GLY A 131 7.35 15.54 -4.11
CA GLY A 131 7.44 16.79 -3.36
C GLY A 131 8.66 17.62 -3.75
N ARG A 132 9.85 16.98 -3.84
CA ARG A 132 11.07 17.65 -4.28
C ARG A 132 10.96 18.19 -5.70
N LYS A 133 10.32 17.47 -6.63
CA LYS A 133 10.16 17.93 -8.02
C LYS A 133 9.16 19.07 -8.14
N LEU A 134 8.02 18.98 -7.45
CA LEU A 134 7.03 20.06 -7.41
C LEU A 134 7.63 21.33 -6.79
N TRP A 135 8.40 21.20 -5.72
CA TRP A 135 9.09 22.33 -5.09
C TRP A 135 10.08 23.00 -6.05
N ARG A 136 10.91 22.21 -6.76
CA ARG A 136 11.85 22.77 -7.75
C ARG A 136 11.13 23.46 -8.91
N ARG A 137 10.04 22.89 -9.43
CA ARG A 137 9.23 23.52 -10.49
C ARG A 137 8.66 24.87 -10.04
N ARG A 138 8.03 24.91 -8.87
CA ARG A 138 7.47 26.15 -8.29
C ARG A 138 8.55 27.23 -8.09
N ARG A 139 9.74 26.84 -7.63
CA ARG A 139 10.87 27.76 -7.46
C ARG A 139 11.39 28.31 -8.79
N GLY A 140 11.44 27.47 -9.82
CA GLY A 140 11.79 27.88 -11.19
C GLY A 140 10.77 28.85 -11.79
N GLU A 141 9.48 28.55 -11.67
CA GLU A 141 8.39 29.43 -12.12
C GLU A 141 8.42 30.80 -11.42
N ALA A 142 8.65 30.81 -10.10
CA ALA A 142 8.78 32.06 -9.33
C ALA A 142 10.00 32.89 -9.78
N ALA A 143 11.14 32.25 -10.08
CA ALA A 143 12.32 32.94 -10.58
C ALA A 143 12.12 33.52 -11.99
N VAL A 144 11.48 32.76 -12.90
CA VAL A 144 11.12 33.25 -14.24
C VAL A 144 10.13 34.42 -14.15
N GLY A 145 9.11 34.31 -13.30
CA GLY A 145 8.14 35.39 -13.07
C GLY A 145 8.78 36.65 -12.52
N ALA A 146 9.73 36.53 -11.59
CA ALA A 146 10.51 37.66 -11.08
C ALA A 146 11.37 38.31 -12.19
N SER A 147 12.02 37.51 -13.03
CA SER A 147 12.83 38.01 -14.15
C SER A 147 12.00 38.75 -15.21
N LEU A 148 10.83 38.22 -15.58
CA LEU A 148 9.92 38.88 -16.54
C LEU A 148 9.41 40.22 -16.00
N ARG A 149 9.10 40.28 -14.70
CA ARG A 149 8.60 41.49 -14.04
C ARG A 149 9.68 42.59 -13.96
N ASP A 150 10.94 42.22 -13.72
CA ASP A 150 12.08 43.15 -13.77
C ASP A 150 12.33 43.67 -15.20
N GLN A 151 12.25 42.81 -16.22
CA GLN A 151 12.38 43.23 -17.62
C GLN A 151 11.27 44.20 -18.05
N ASN A 152 10.01 43.91 -17.72
CA ASN A 152 8.89 44.80 -18.03
C ASN A 152 9.08 46.16 -17.34
N HIS A 153 9.48 46.17 -16.07
CA HIS A 153 9.72 47.42 -15.34
C HIS A 153 10.83 48.27 -16.00
N LYS A 154 11.94 47.64 -16.41
CA LYS A 154 13.03 48.32 -17.13
C LYS A 154 12.60 48.86 -18.49
N GLN A 155 11.74 48.16 -19.22
CA GLN A 155 11.20 48.65 -20.50
C GLN A 155 10.30 49.86 -20.31
N THR A 156 9.45 49.89 -19.28
CA THR A 156 8.60 51.05 -18.98
C THR A 156 9.41 52.28 -18.62
N VAL A 157 10.49 52.14 -17.82
CA VAL A 157 11.35 53.28 -17.43
C VAL A 157 12.12 53.86 -18.62
N LYS A 158 12.54 53.03 -19.59
CA LYS A 158 13.27 53.50 -20.78
C LYS A 158 12.39 54.21 -21.83
N MET A 159 11.08 54.09 -21.73
CA MET A 159 10.13 54.69 -22.67
C MET A 159 9.68 56.09 -22.23
N LEU A 160 9.91 56.44 -20.97
CA LEU A 160 9.75 57.78 -20.38
C LEU A 160 11.02 58.60 -20.60
#